data_AF-A0A091UTT8-F1
#
_entry.id   AF-A0A091UTT8-F1
#
_cell.length_a   1.000
_cell.length_b   1.000
_cell.length_c   1.000
_cell.angle_alpha   90.00
_cell.angle_beta   90.00
_cell.angle_gamma   90.00
#
_symmetry.space_group_name_H-M   'P 1'
#
loop_
_entity.id
_entity.type
_entity.pdbx_description
1 polymer ?
#
loop_
_entity_poly.entity_id
_entity_poly.type
_entity_poly.pdbx_seq_one_letter_code
_entity_poly.pdbx_strand_id
1 'polypeptide(L)'
;QEDLAGLRCRLRRVKALAQLPSVPARVSTDLQSRLEHMRQLELRIREKKAGSGAAPATQPSGDAGAAAPAAEAGEKPPAYQRFHALAQDLPPGLTLPYKFKVLAEMFRSMDTIAGMLFNRAETITFAKVKQGVQDMMRKQFEERHVGQIKAVYPASYRLRQEKNIPTFGSSVKKSDYQLTLEPVLGEEEKVDGRPHLSASRLLERRKEFNRNLVNIVKQHHKLPHTWPAGTVTPLAVVAALSPPMVVPEEKLTRWHPRFNVDEVPDISPAELPRPPQEDRLTTAQEVLSTARGMLTPKVS
;
A
#
# COMPACT_ATOMS: atom_id res chain seq x y z
N GLN A 1 28.78 27.36 41.57
CA GLN A 1 28.14 28.59 42.08
C GLN A 1 27.51 29.26 40.86
N GLU A 2 26.20 29.17 40.69
CA GLU A 2 25.52 29.74 39.51
C GLU A 2 25.62 31.27 39.55
N ASP A 3 26.05 31.86 38.43
CA ASP A 3 26.23 33.30 38.27
C ASP A 3 24.88 34.04 38.26
N LEU A 4 24.76 35.12 39.05
CA LEU A 4 23.55 35.94 39.19
C LEU A 4 23.06 36.48 37.84
N ALA A 5 23.97 36.70 36.90
CA ALA A 5 23.65 37.09 35.53
C ALA A 5 22.88 35.99 34.77
N GLY A 6 23.27 34.73 34.96
CA GLY A 6 22.60 33.56 34.38
C GLY A 6 21.18 33.38 34.91
N LEU A 7 20.99 33.59 36.22
CA LEU A 7 19.66 33.54 36.84
C LEU A 7 18.73 34.64 36.32
N ARG A 8 19.23 35.88 36.18
CA ARG A 8 18.47 37.00 35.62
C ARG A 8 18.09 36.79 34.16
N CYS A 9 18.98 36.20 33.37
CA CYS A 9 18.73 35.88 31.96
C CYS A 9 17.61 34.83 31.82
N ARG A 10 17.64 33.78 32.64
CA ARG A 10 16.59 32.75 32.68
C ARG A 10 15.24 33.33 33.12
N LEU A 11 15.23 34.19 34.13
CA LEU A 11 14.01 34.80 34.65
C LEU A 11 13.34 35.74 33.62
N ARG A 12 14.15 36.48 32.85
CA ARG A 12 13.66 37.27 31.70
C ARG A 12 13.07 36.37 30.60
N ARG A 13 13.69 35.23 30.31
CA ARG A 13 13.23 34.28 29.30
C ARG A 13 11.92 33.60 29.69
N VAL A 14 11.75 33.26 30.97
CA VAL A 14 10.50 32.71 31.52
C VAL A 14 9.38 33.76 31.49
N LYS A 15 9.67 35.03 31.82
CA LYS A 15 8.69 36.13 31.68
C LYS A 15 8.27 36.37 30.22
N ALA A 16 9.17 36.20 29.26
CA ALA A 16 8.84 36.32 27.84
C ALA A 16 7.96 35.16 27.35
N LEU A 17 8.17 33.93 27.84
CA LEU A 17 7.32 32.77 27.52
C LEU A 17 5.93 32.85 28.17
N ALA A 18 5.80 33.54 29.30
CA ALA A 18 4.50 33.79 29.94
C ALA A 18 3.64 34.83 29.19
N GLN A 19 4.25 35.61 28.29
CA GLN A 19 3.56 36.52 27.38
C GLN A 19 3.31 35.84 26.03
N LEU A 20 2.54 34.75 26.03
CA LEU A 20 1.96 34.23 24.79
C LEU A 20 0.94 35.25 24.26
N PRO A 21 0.91 35.54 22.94
CA PRO A 21 -0.14 36.38 22.38
C PRO A 21 -1.50 35.74 22.65
N SER A 22 -2.46 36.55 23.11
CA SER A 22 -3.82 36.09 23.35
C SER A 22 -4.41 35.61 22.03
N VAL A 23 -4.93 34.38 22.02
CA VAL A 23 -5.63 33.83 20.86
C VAL A 23 -6.80 34.77 20.54
N PRO A 24 -6.93 35.28 19.30
CA PRO A 24 -8.01 36.18 18.96
C PRO A 24 -9.35 35.50 19.23
N ALA A 25 -10.25 36.21 19.93
CA ALA A 25 -11.49 35.66 20.48
C ALA A 25 -12.33 34.88 19.45
N ARG A 26 -12.28 35.27 18.17
CA ARG A 26 -12.98 34.62 17.06
C ARG A 26 -12.48 33.20 16.74
N VAL A 27 -11.19 32.92 16.97
CA VAL A 27 -10.61 31.56 16.82
C VAL A 27 -10.98 30.69 18.03
N SER A 28 -11.07 31.29 19.22
CA SER A 28 -11.54 30.60 20.42
C SER A 28 -13.00 30.17 20.29
N THR A 29 -13.88 31.04 19.76
CA THR A 29 -15.30 30.72 19.58
C THR A 29 -15.54 29.68 18.48
N ASP A 30 -14.75 29.69 17.39
CA ASP A 30 -14.84 28.64 16.35
C ASP A 30 -14.37 27.27 16.87
N LEU A 31 -13.37 27.27 17.76
CA LEU A 31 -12.88 26.04 18.37
C LEU A 31 -13.87 25.50 19.42
N GLN A 32 -14.52 26.40 20.16
CA GLN A 32 -15.60 26.05 21.09
C GLN A 32 -16.82 25.48 20.35
N SER A 33 -17.26 26.10 19.25
CA SER A 33 -18.40 25.61 18.46
C SER A 33 -18.13 24.23 17.86
N ARG A 34 -16.90 23.97 17.39
CA ARG A 34 -16.47 22.65 16.90
C ARG A 34 -16.47 21.58 18.00
N LEU A 35 -16.03 21.94 19.22
CA LEU A 35 -16.06 21.03 20.36
C LEU A 35 -17.49 20.69 20.80
N GLU A 36 -18.38 21.67 20.80
CA GLU A 36 -19.81 21.46 21.10
C GLU A 36 -20.47 20.56 20.04
N HIS A 37 -20.17 20.79 18.77
CA HIS A 37 -20.66 19.96 17.67
C HIS A 37 -20.16 18.50 17.78
N MET A 38 -18.89 18.29 18.16
CA MET A 38 -18.39 16.94 18.44
C MET A 38 -19.16 16.25 19.57
N ARG A 39 -19.39 16.95 20.70
CA ARG A 39 -20.14 16.41 21.84
C ARG A 39 -21.57 16.03 21.45
N GLN A 40 -22.23 16.84 20.63
CA GLN A 40 -23.57 16.53 20.11
C GLN A 40 -23.57 15.29 19.20
N LEU A 41 -22.53 15.11 18.37
CA LEU A 41 -22.38 13.89 17.56
C LEU A 41 -22.14 12.64 18.42
N GLU A 42 -21.31 12.74 19.45
CA GLU A 42 -21.07 11.63 20.37
C GLU A 42 -22.34 11.18 21.09
N LEU A 43 -23.18 12.12 21.53
CA LEU A 43 -24.48 11.83 22.13
C LEU A 43 -25.41 11.12 21.13
N ARG A 44 -25.51 11.60 19.89
CA ARG A 44 -26.32 10.95 18.84
C ARG A 44 -25.85 9.53 18.52
N ILE A 45 -24.55 9.28 18.55
CA ILE A 45 -23.99 7.94 18.36
C ILE A 45 -24.35 7.03 19.53
N ARG A 46 -24.28 7.53 20.77
CA ARG A 46 -24.69 6.79 21.97
C ARG A 46 -26.19 6.49 21.98
N GLU A 47 -27.03 7.45 21.60
CA GLU A 47 -28.49 7.27 21.48
C GLU A 47 -28.83 6.22 20.42
N LYS A 48 -28.20 6.25 19.24
CA LYS A 48 -28.36 5.22 18.22
C LYS A 48 -27.87 3.84 18.67
N LYS A 49 -26.80 3.80 19.46
CA LYS A 49 -26.26 2.56 20.03
C LYS A 49 -27.16 2.00 21.14
N ALA A 50 -27.78 2.86 21.95
CA ALA A 50 -28.75 2.48 22.97
C ALA A 50 -30.10 2.05 22.36
N GLY A 51 -30.53 2.70 21.27
CA GLY A 51 -31.73 2.31 20.52
C GLY A 51 -31.57 1.03 19.68
N SER A 52 -30.35 0.53 19.52
CA SER A 52 -30.03 -0.67 18.71
C SER A 52 -29.68 -1.90 19.55
N GLY A 53 -30.07 -1.95 20.83
CA GLY A 53 -29.70 -3.05 21.72
C GLY A 53 -30.77 -3.47 22.72
N ALA A 54 -31.81 -4.18 22.25
CA ALA A 54 -32.46 -5.32 22.91
C ALA A 54 -33.77 -5.73 22.21
N ALA A 55 -33.72 -6.63 21.22
CA ALA A 55 -34.79 -7.62 20.96
C ALA A 55 -34.30 -8.71 19.98
N PRO A 56 -34.60 -10.00 20.24
CA PRO A 56 -34.26 -11.11 19.35
C PRO A 56 -35.23 -11.19 18.16
N ALA A 57 -34.80 -11.94 17.14
CA ALA A 57 -35.49 -12.18 15.88
C ALA A 57 -37.02 -12.31 15.98
N THR A 58 -37.76 -11.41 15.32
CA THR A 58 -39.10 -11.67 14.81
C THR A 58 -39.35 -10.72 13.64
N GLN A 59 -39.72 -11.27 12.49
CA GLN A 59 -40.12 -10.52 11.31
C GLN A 59 -41.41 -9.72 11.57
N PRO A 60 -41.64 -8.64 10.80
CA PRO A 60 -42.97 -8.43 10.28
C PRO A 60 -42.93 -8.30 8.75
N SER A 61 -43.70 -9.17 8.12
CA SER A 61 -44.25 -9.04 6.79
C SER A 61 -45.18 -7.82 6.72
N GLY A 62 -45.01 -7.01 5.68
CA GLY A 62 -45.86 -5.87 5.33
C GLY A 62 -45.39 -5.24 4.03
N ASP A 63 -46.26 -5.25 3.03
CA ASP A 63 -45.98 -5.34 1.60
C ASP A 63 -45.85 -3.97 0.87
N ALA A 64 -45.24 -4.05 -0.31
CA ALA A 64 -45.25 -3.13 -1.47
C ALA A 64 -44.39 -1.84 -1.47
N GLY A 65 -43.30 -1.89 -2.25
CA GLY A 65 -42.74 -0.69 -2.91
C GLY A 65 -41.27 -0.77 -3.37
N ALA A 66 -41.05 -1.30 -4.57
CA ALA A 66 -39.81 -1.22 -5.38
C ALA A 66 -38.57 -2.01 -4.88
N ALA A 67 -38.47 -3.24 -5.37
CA ALA A 67 -37.26 -4.06 -5.33
C ALA A 67 -36.11 -3.36 -6.09
N ALA A 68 -35.15 -2.81 -5.33
CA ALA A 68 -33.79 -2.62 -5.83
C ALA A 68 -33.12 -4.00 -5.93
N PRO A 69 -32.35 -4.30 -6.99
CA PRO A 69 -31.71 -5.60 -7.08
C PRO A 69 -30.68 -5.71 -5.95
N ALA A 70 -30.79 -6.80 -5.19
CA ALA A 70 -29.79 -7.24 -4.23
C ALA A 70 -28.50 -7.56 -4.98
N ALA A 71 -27.69 -6.54 -5.27
CA ALA A 71 -26.34 -6.69 -5.76
C ALA A 71 -25.46 -7.12 -4.58
N GLU A 72 -25.15 -8.41 -4.58
CA GLU A 72 -24.03 -9.11 -3.95
C GLU A 72 -23.40 -8.45 -2.70
N ALA A 73 -23.56 -9.15 -1.57
CA ALA A 73 -22.86 -8.88 -0.32
C ALA A 73 -21.36 -9.23 -0.42
N GLY A 74 -20.62 -8.53 -1.29
CA GLY A 74 -19.22 -8.22 -1.03
C GLY A 74 -19.20 -6.96 -0.18
N GLU A 75 -18.59 -7.00 1.01
CA GLU A 75 -18.43 -5.79 1.82
C GLU A 75 -17.76 -4.70 1.00
N LYS A 76 -18.54 -3.65 0.68
CA LYS A 76 -18.03 -2.49 -0.06
C LYS A 76 -16.88 -1.89 0.74
N PRO A 77 -15.77 -1.49 0.10
CA PRO A 77 -14.64 -0.92 0.83
C PRO A 77 -15.09 0.31 1.63
N PRO A 78 -14.37 0.67 2.71
CA PRO A 78 -14.73 1.80 3.54
C PRO A 78 -14.94 3.09 2.73
N ALA A 79 -15.89 3.93 3.15
CA ALA A 79 -16.26 5.15 2.42
C ALA A 79 -15.07 6.09 2.16
N TYR A 80 -14.15 6.19 3.11
CA TYR A 80 -12.94 7.01 2.99
C TYR A 80 -11.98 6.52 1.88
N GLN A 81 -12.10 5.26 1.41
CA GLN A 81 -11.34 4.74 0.27
C GLN A 81 -12.09 4.95 -1.04
N ARG A 82 -13.41 4.76 -1.03
CA ARG A 82 -14.29 4.85 -2.21
C ARG A 82 -14.45 6.26 -2.77
N PHE A 83 -14.36 7.27 -1.91
CA PHE A 83 -14.56 8.67 -2.27
C PHE A 83 -13.30 9.50 -2.03
N HIS A 84 -12.15 8.85 -1.94
CA HIS A 84 -10.89 9.49 -1.60
C HIS A 84 -10.46 10.49 -2.67
N ALA A 85 -10.64 10.18 -3.97
CA ALA A 85 -10.30 11.05 -5.08
C ALA A 85 -11.22 12.29 -5.11
N LEU A 86 -12.50 12.13 -4.77
CA LEU A 86 -13.49 13.22 -4.71
C LEU A 86 -13.26 14.16 -3.51
N ALA A 87 -12.67 13.64 -2.43
CA ALA A 87 -12.40 14.40 -1.21
C ALA A 87 -11.04 15.11 -1.20
N GLN A 88 -10.28 15.12 -2.30
CA GLN A 88 -9.01 15.86 -2.37
C GLN A 88 -9.26 17.35 -2.60
N ASP A 89 -8.67 18.19 -1.75
CA ASP A 89 -8.70 19.67 -1.90
C ASP A 89 -7.77 20.19 -3.02
N LEU A 90 -7.17 19.30 -3.82
CA LEU A 90 -6.27 19.67 -4.90
C LEU A 90 -7.03 19.96 -6.20
N PRO A 91 -6.49 20.83 -7.07
CA PRO A 91 -7.04 21.03 -8.40
C PRO A 91 -7.23 19.70 -9.15
N PRO A 92 -8.33 19.54 -9.90
CA PRO A 92 -8.62 18.30 -10.61
C PRO A 92 -7.50 17.98 -11.61
N GLY A 93 -6.88 16.81 -11.43
CA GLY A 93 -5.78 16.31 -12.25
C GLY A 93 -5.80 14.79 -12.35
N LEU A 94 -4.69 14.19 -12.74
CA LEU A 94 -4.52 12.74 -12.80
C LEU A 94 -4.25 12.14 -11.41
N THR A 95 -5.21 12.28 -10.50
CA THR A 95 -5.12 11.74 -9.14
C THR A 95 -5.15 10.21 -9.16
N LEU A 96 -4.38 9.57 -8.28
CA LEU A 96 -4.39 8.13 -8.14
C LEU A 96 -5.53 7.64 -7.21
N PRO A 97 -6.10 6.45 -7.49
CA PRO A 97 -7.00 5.75 -6.59
C PRO A 97 -6.39 5.57 -5.19
N TYR A 98 -7.21 5.51 -4.15
CA TYR A 98 -6.74 5.30 -2.76
C TYR A 98 -5.76 4.14 -2.65
N LYS A 99 -6.11 2.99 -3.23
CA LYS A 99 -5.32 1.76 -3.14
C LYS A 99 -3.95 1.90 -3.81
N PHE A 100 -3.90 2.63 -4.92
CA PHE A 100 -2.66 2.89 -5.66
C PHE A 100 -1.79 3.90 -4.92
N LYS A 101 -2.38 4.89 -4.23
CA LYS A 101 -1.62 5.77 -3.32
C LYS A 101 -1.00 4.99 -2.17
N VAL A 102 -1.73 4.07 -1.55
CA VAL A 102 -1.18 3.20 -0.50
C VAL A 102 -0.01 2.37 -1.04
N LEU A 103 -0.14 1.80 -2.24
CA LEU A 103 0.93 1.03 -2.87
C LEU A 103 2.15 1.91 -3.22
N ALA A 104 1.95 3.15 -3.66
CA ALA A 104 3.03 4.11 -3.89
C ALA A 104 3.78 4.46 -2.60
N GLU A 105 3.07 4.62 -1.48
CA GLU A 105 3.68 4.82 -0.17
C GLU A 105 4.41 3.58 0.34
N MET A 106 3.89 2.37 0.05
CA MET A 106 4.59 1.10 0.32
C MET A 106 5.89 1.01 -0.49
N PHE A 107 5.85 1.32 -1.78
CA PHE A 107 7.05 1.35 -2.62
C PHE A 107 8.07 2.36 -2.10
N ARG A 108 7.66 3.62 -1.85
CA ARG A 108 8.53 4.65 -1.27
C ARG A 108 9.20 4.16 0.02
N SER A 109 8.43 3.50 0.87
CA SER A 109 8.92 3.00 2.15
C SER A 109 9.93 1.87 1.98
N MET A 110 9.58 0.90 1.15
CA MET A 110 10.42 -0.22 0.77
C MET A 110 11.73 0.25 0.14
N ASP A 111 11.67 1.21 -0.80
CA ASP A 111 12.84 1.75 -1.51
C ASP A 111 13.80 2.48 -0.56
N THR A 112 13.26 3.17 0.45
CA THR A 112 14.06 3.82 1.48
C THR A 112 14.81 2.80 2.35
N ILE A 113 14.12 1.75 2.82
CA ILE A 113 14.74 0.70 3.64
C ILE A 113 15.76 -0.11 2.82
N ALA A 114 15.41 -0.46 1.58
CA ALA A 114 16.31 -1.14 0.65
C ALA A 114 17.55 -0.29 0.38
N GLY A 115 17.41 1.02 0.12
CA GLY A 115 18.54 1.94 -0.04
C GLY A 115 19.45 1.97 1.17
N MET A 116 18.89 2.05 2.38
CA MET A 116 19.66 2.03 3.62
C MET A 116 20.50 0.76 3.77
N LEU A 117 19.94 -0.41 3.44
CA LEU A 117 20.64 -1.70 3.51
C LEU A 117 21.66 -1.86 2.38
N PHE A 118 21.27 -1.48 1.16
CA PHE A 118 22.10 -1.54 -0.05
C PHE A 118 23.36 -0.68 0.07
N ASN A 119 23.20 0.57 0.51
CA ASN A 119 24.30 1.55 0.56
C ASN A 119 25.39 1.19 1.57
N ARG A 120 25.07 0.32 2.54
CA ARG A 120 26.04 -0.24 3.51
C ARG A 120 26.45 -1.67 3.19
N ALA A 121 26.17 -2.16 1.97
CA ALA A 121 26.50 -3.50 1.48
C ALA A 121 25.92 -4.64 2.34
N GLU A 122 24.74 -4.43 2.92
CA GLU A 122 24.04 -5.44 3.69
C GLU A 122 23.01 -6.18 2.81
N THR A 123 22.96 -7.51 2.93
CA THR A 123 21.94 -8.31 2.23
C THR A 123 20.53 -7.91 2.65
N ILE A 124 19.74 -7.51 1.66
CA ILE A 124 18.38 -7.02 1.81
C ILE A 124 17.44 -8.23 1.80
N THR A 125 17.07 -8.73 2.97
CA THR A 125 16.07 -9.80 3.11
C THR A 125 14.68 -9.21 3.22
N PHE A 126 13.67 -9.96 2.75
CA PHE A 126 12.28 -9.57 2.88
C PHE A 126 11.89 -9.35 4.35
N ALA A 127 12.40 -10.15 5.28
CA ALA A 127 12.14 -9.97 6.71
C ALA A 127 12.56 -8.57 7.22
N LYS A 128 13.76 -8.10 6.83
CA LYS A 128 14.26 -6.76 7.19
C LYS A 128 13.41 -5.66 6.56
N VAL A 129 13.09 -5.82 5.28
CA VAL A 129 12.23 -4.85 4.56
C VAL A 129 10.83 -4.80 5.16
N LYS A 130 10.23 -5.96 5.46
CA LYS A 130 8.92 -6.07 6.10
C LYS A 130 8.89 -5.32 7.42
N GLN A 131 9.84 -5.60 8.31
CA GLN A 131 9.94 -4.91 9.58
C GLN A 131 10.07 -3.39 9.39
N GLY A 132 11.03 -2.94 8.56
CA GLY A 132 11.27 -1.52 8.35
C GLY A 132 10.08 -0.78 7.72
N VAL A 133 9.37 -1.40 6.78
CA VAL A 133 8.17 -0.81 6.16
C VAL A 133 7.00 -0.77 7.14
N GLN A 134 6.77 -1.84 7.91
CA GLN A 134 5.72 -1.87 8.93
C GLN A 134 5.96 -0.84 10.04
N ASP A 135 7.22 -0.66 10.46
CA ASP A 135 7.60 0.35 11.44
C ASP A 135 7.39 1.78 10.91
N MET A 136 7.74 2.02 9.65
CA MET A 136 7.62 3.35 9.05
C MET A 136 6.18 3.73 8.69
N MET A 137 5.39 2.78 8.18
CA MET A 137 4.02 3.05 7.71
C MET A 137 2.94 2.77 8.76
N ARG A 138 3.25 2.00 9.81
CA ARG A 138 2.28 1.47 10.78
C ARG A 138 1.12 0.72 10.10
N LYS A 139 1.43 0.01 9.01
CA LYS A 139 0.49 -0.79 8.20
C LYS A 139 1.10 -2.15 7.87
N GLN A 140 0.25 -3.14 7.62
CA GLN A 140 0.71 -4.46 7.21
C GLN A 140 1.43 -4.42 5.86
N PHE A 141 2.54 -5.16 5.77
CA PHE A 141 3.34 -5.32 4.56
C PHE A 141 3.73 -6.78 4.44
N GLU A 142 3.51 -7.35 3.25
CA GLU A 142 3.50 -8.79 2.99
C GLU A 142 4.08 -9.03 1.60
N GLU A 143 4.52 -10.26 1.31
CA GLU A 143 5.12 -10.60 0.02
C GLU A 143 4.19 -10.30 -1.16
N ARG A 144 2.87 -10.42 -0.98
CA ARG A 144 1.88 -10.02 -1.99
C ARG A 144 2.08 -8.56 -2.45
N HIS A 145 2.44 -7.65 -1.54
CA HIS A 145 2.64 -6.24 -1.87
C HIS A 145 3.95 -6.04 -2.64
N VAL A 146 4.98 -6.85 -2.36
CA VAL A 146 6.20 -6.90 -3.19
C VAL A 146 5.87 -7.41 -4.60
N GLY A 147 5.00 -8.42 -4.71
CA GLY A 147 4.47 -8.88 -6.00
C GLY A 147 3.72 -7.79 -6.76
N GLN A 148 2.89 -6.99 -6.08
CA GLN A 148 2.21 -5.84 -6.70
C GLN A 148 3.21 -4.77 -7.17
N ILE A 149 4.20 -4.45 -6.34
CA ILE A 149 5.28 -3.52 -6.70
C ILE A 149 6.03 -4.02 -7.93
N LYS A 150 6.36 -5.32 -7.99
CA LYS A 150 6.98 -5.95 -9.16
C LYS A 150 6.09 -5.88 -10.39
N ALA A 151 4.77 -6.03 -10.26
CA ALA A 151 3.84 -5.89 -11.38
C ALA A 151 3.83 -4.45 -11.95
N VAL A 152 3.90 -3.44 -11.07
CA VAL A 152 3.91 -2.02 -11.47
C VAL A 152 5.27 -1.57 -12.00
N TYR A 153 6.36 -2.04 -11.41
CA TYR A 153 7.72 -1.65 -11.79
C TYR A 153 8.66 -2.87 -11.84
N PRO A 154 8.53 -3.73 -12.88
CA PRO A 154 9.26 -4.99 -12.98
C PRO A 154 10.78 -4.83 -12.97
N ALA A 155 11.29 -3.73 -13.54
CA ALA A 155 12.72 -3.45 -13.65
C ALA A 155 13.37 -2.86 -12.37
N SER A 156 12.59 -2.57 -11.31
CA SER A 156 13.10 -1.88 -10.11
C SER A 156 13.99 -2.74 -9.20
N TYR A 157 13.70 -4.03 -9.13
CA TYR A 157 14.30 -4.99 -8.21
C TYR A 157 14.50 -6.34 -8.88
N ARG A 158 15.67 -6.94 -8.65
CA ARG A 158 15.91 -8.34 -8.89
C ARG A 158 15.62 -9.10 -7.60
N LEU A 159 14.67 -10.02 -7.67
CA LEU A 159 14.23 -10.82 -6.53
C LEU A 159 14.82 -12.23 -6.65
N ARG A 160 15.36 -12.77 -5.56
CA ARG A 160 16.00 -14.09 -5.53
C ARG A 160 15.62 -14.85 -4.27
N GLN A 161 15.83 -16.16 -4.30
CA GLN A 161 15.77 -17.01 -3.10
C GLN A 161 17.19 -17.43 -2.75
N GLU A 162 17.68 -16.98 -1.60
CA GLU A 162 19.05 -17.23 -1.15
C GLU A 162 19.05 -18.05 0.13
N LYS A 163 19.99 -19.01 0.20
CA LYS A 163 20.25 -19.87 1.36
C LYS A 163 21.45 -19.32 2.14
N ASN A 164 21.55 -19.67 3.41
CA ASN A 164 22.70 -19.37 4.29
C ASN A 164 22.88 -17.88 4.63
N ILE A 165 21.81 -17.08 4.61
CA ILE A 165 21.89 -15.70 5.10
C ILE A 165 22.00 -15.73 6.63
N PRO A 166 23.07 -15.18 7.24
CA PRO A 166 23.25 -15.20 8.69
C PRO A 166 22.10 -14.46 9.35
N THR A 167 21.21 -15.20 10.00
CA THR A 167 20.08 -14.64 10.74
C THR A 167 20.39 -14.76 12.22
N PHE A 168 20.62 -13.64 12.89
CA PHE A 168 20.91 -13.62 14.33
C PHE A 168 19.63 -13.97 15.10
N GLY A 169 19.61 -15.11 15.79
CA GLY A 169 18.58 -15.42 16.79
C GLY A 169 17.48 -16.41 16.45
N SER A 170 17.58 -17.25 15.40
CA SER A 170 16.60 -18.33 15.19
C SER A 170 17.23 -19.67 14.82
N SER A 171 16.69 -20.74 15.41
CA SER A 171 16.98 -22.16 15.13
C SER A 171 16.40 -22.58 13.78
N VAL A 172 16.89 -21.98 12.69
CA VAL A 172 16.39 -22.26 11.34
C VAL A 172 17.06 -23.53 10.80
N LYS A 173 16.27 -24.43 10.20
CA LYS A 173 16.60 -25.83 9.92
C LYS A 173 16.86 -26.03 8.43
N LYS A 174 18.10 -26.18 7.94
CA LYS A 174 18.54 -26.78 6.63
C LYS A 174 17.77 -26.44 5.32
N SER A 175 16.65 -25.71 5.33
CA SER A 175 15.73 -25.35 4.23
C SER A 175 15.49 -23.83 4.18
N ASP A 176 16.43 -23.04 4.69
CA ASP A 176 16.20 -21.65 5.08
C ASP A 176 16.48 -20.70 3.91
N TYR A 177 15.70 -20.87 2.84
CA TYR A 177 15.63 -19.90 1.76
C TYR A 177 14.90 -18.65 2.25
N GLN A 178 15.49 -17.49 1.98
CA GLN A 178 14.87 -16.20 2.22
C GLN A 178 14.78 -15.42 0.91
N LEU A 179 13.66 -14.73 0.72
CA LEU A 179 13.48 -13.79 -0.39
C LEU A 179 14.43 -12.61 -0.19
N THR A 180 15.34 -12.41 -1.13
CA THR A 180 16.26 -11.26 -1.17
C THR A 180 15.87 -10.31 -2.29
N LEU A 181 16.20 -9.03 -2.07
CA LEU A 181 15.89 -7.94 -2.97
C LEU A 181 17.17 -7.22 -3.35
N GLU A 182 17.40 -7.05 -4.64
CA GLU A 182 18.56 -6.31 -5.15
C GLU A 182 18.04 -5.15 -6.01
N PRO A 183 18.25 -3.88 -5.60
CA PRO A 183 17.90 -2.73 -6.43
C PRO A 183 18.65 -2.81 -7.75
N VAL A 184 17.93 -2.70 -8.87
CA VAL A 184 18.56 -2.58 -10.19
C VAL A 184 18.92 -1.10 -10.40
N LEU A 185 20.21 -0.84 -10.59
CA LEU A 185 20.77 0.51 -10.83
C LEU A 185 21.44 0.58 -12.20
N GLY A 186 21.48 1.78 -12.78
CA GLY A 186 22.23 2.04 -14.01
C GLY A 186 23.75 2.07 -13.74
N GLU A 187 24.56 1.89 -14.79
CA GLU A 187 26.03 1.84 -14.68
C GLU A 187 26.65 3.13 -14.11
N GLU A 188 25.96 4.26 -14.25
CA GLU A 188 26.40 5.60 -13.87
C GLU A 188 26.30 5.90 -12.35
N GLU A 189 25.72 5.01 -11.54
CA GLU A 189 25.43 5.27 -10.14
C GLU A 189 26.42 4.62 -9.17
N LYS A 190 27.70 4.96 -9.34
CA LYS A 190 28.75 4.47 -8.44
C LYS A 190 29.31 5.61 -7.60
N VAL A 191 29.23 5.46 -6.28
CA VAL A 191 29.98 6.28 -5.33
C VAL A 191 31.19 5.45 -4.89
N ASP A 192 32.40 5.99 -5.07
CA ASP A 192 33.66 5.28 -4.81
C ASP A 192 33.78 3.91 -5.53
N GLY A 193 33.25 3.84 -6.75
CA GLY A 193 33.25 2.62 -7.57
C GLY A 193 32.24 1.55 -7.14
N ARG A 194 31.46 1.80 -6.07
CA ARG A 194 30.41 0.89 -5.59
C ARG A 194 29.02 1.40 -5.98
N PRO A 195 28.12 0.52 -6.44
CA PRO A 195 26.73 0.89 -6.67
C PRO A 195 26.12 1.54 -5.43
N HIS A 196 25.45 2.68 -5.60
CA HIS A 196 24.87 3.43 -4.49
C HIS A 196 23.48 3.97 -4.84
N LEU A 197 22.48 3.65 -4.03
CA LEU A 197 21.13 4.17 -4.17
C LEU A 197 21.04 5.57 -3.55
N SER A 198 21.35 6.57 -4.38
CA SER A 198 21.38 7.98 -3.98
C SER A 198 19.98 8.60 -3.80
N ALA A 199 19.90 9.76 -3.15
CA ALA A 199 18.65 10.48 -2.94
C ALA A 199 17.96 10.92 -4.25
N SER A 200 18.74 11.34 -5.26
CA SER A 200 18.20 11.69 -6.58
C SER A 200 17.53 10.49 -7.24
N ARG A 201 18.07 9.30 -7.01
CA ARG A 201 17.64 8.06 -7.65
C ARG A 201 16.45 7.43 -6.95
N LEU A 202 16.36 7.55 -5.63
CA LEU A 202 15.11 7.33 -4.88
C LEU A 202 13.96 8.21 -5.39
N LEU A 203 14.23 9.48 -5.71
CA LEU A 203 13.22 10.38 -6.27
C LEU A 203 12.83 9.99 -7.70
N GLU A 204 13.78 9.62 -8.54
CA GLU A 204 13.51 9.15 -9.91
C GLU A 204 12.68 7.87 -9.91
N ARG A 205 13.07 6.87 -9.12
CA ARG A 205 12.33 5.62 -8.95
C ARG A 205 10.90 5.86 -8.46
N ARG A 206 10.71 6.82 -7.54
CA ARG A 206 9.37 7.22 -7.07
C ARG A 206 8.53 7.84 -8.18
N LYS A 207 9.11 8.73 -9.00
CA LYS A 207 8.42 9.34 -10.16
C LYS A 207 8.04 8.28 -11.19
N GLU A 208 8.96 7.36 -11.47
CA GLU A 208 8.74 6.24 -12.39
C GLU A 208 7.59 5.33 -11.91
N PHE A 209 7.62 4.93 -10.64
CA PHE A 209 6.55 4.13 -10.04
C PHE A 209 5.19 4.84 -10.12
N ASN A 210 5.15 6.14 -9.80
CA ASN A 210 3.92 6.93 -9.90
C ASN A 210 3.42 7.03 -11.34
N ARG A 211 4.31 7.24 -12.31
CA ARG A 211 3.98 7.25 -13.74
C ARG A 211 3.37 5.93 -14.18
N ASN A 212 3.94 4.80 -13.77
CA ASN A 212 3.42 3.48 -14.11
C ASN A 212 2.02 3.25 -13.51
N LEU A 213 1.78 3.67 -12.26
CA LEU A 213 0.44 3.64 -11.67
C LEU A 213 -0.56 4.50 -12.46
N VAL A 214 -0.19 5.71 -12.85
CA VAL A 214 -1.05 6.59 -13.66
C VAL A 214 -1.34 5.94 -15.01
N ASN A 215 -0.36 5.28 -15.64
CA ASN A 215 -0.55 4.57 -16.90
C ASN A 215 -1.54 3.41 -16.77
N ILE A 216 -1.50 2.65 -15.67
CA ILE A 216 -2.51 1.62 -15.38
C ILE A 216 -3.91 2.24 -15.29
N VAL A 217 -4.06 3.35 -14.57
CA VAL A 217 -5.36 4.06 -14.47
C VAL A 217 -5.81 4.59 -15.84
N LYS A 218 -4.88 5.09 -16.68
CA LYS A 218 -5.16 5.52 -18.06
C LYS A 218 -5.70 4.38 -18.92
N GLN A 219 -5.17 3.16 -18.78
CA GLN A 219 -5.69 1.97 -19.47
C GLN A 219 -7.14 1.67 -19.05
N HIS A 220 -7.43 1.70 -17.75
CA HIS A 220 -8.80 1.51 -17.25
C HIS A 220 -9.75 2.65 -17.64
N HIS A 221 -9.23 3.86 -17.80
CA HIS A 221 -9.99 5.01 -18.30
C HIS A 221 -10.30 4.90 -19.81
N LYS A 222 -9.39 4.31 -20.60
CA LYS A 222 -9.57 4.08 -22.05
C LYS A 222 -10.52 2.94 -22.37
N LEU A 223 -10.40 1.81 -21.67
CA LEU A 223 -11.06 0.57 -22.07
C LEU A 223 -12.58 0.61 -21.78
N PRO A 224 -13.43 0.33 -22.79
CA PRO A 224 -14.80 -0.07 -22.55
C PRO A 224 -14.78 -1.54 -22.05
N HIS A 225 -14.85 -1.73 -20.73
CA HIS A 225 -15.19 -2.99 -20.05
C HIS A 225 -14.54 -4.30 -20.60
N THR A 226 -13.38 -4.70 -20.06
CA THR A 226 -13.08 -6.13 -19.86
C THR A 226 -13.52 -6.49 -18.45
N TRP A 227 -14.83 -6.65 -18.26
CA TRP A 227 -15.41 -7.24 -17.06
C TRP A 227 -16.38 -8.33 -17.52
N PRO A 228 -16.48 -9.47 -16.82
CA PRO A 228 -17.41 -10.54 -17.16
C PRO A 228 -18.84 -9.99 -17.29
N ALA A 229 -19.51 -10.39 -18.37
CA ALA A 229 -20.88 -10.04 -18.67
C ALA A 229 -21.79 -10.45 -17.51
N GLY A 230 -22.46 -9.49 -16.86
CA GLY A 230 -23.49 -9.81 -15.87
C GLY A 230 -23.84 -8.71 -14.87
N THR A 231 -22.95 -7.75 -14.60
CA THR A 231 -23.23 -6.69 -13.62
C THR A 231 -23.60 -5.38 -14.32
N VAL A 232 -24.88 -5.03 -14.28
CA VAL A 232 -25.41 -3.73 -14.73
C VAL A 232 -25.04 -2.64 -13.74
N THR A 233 -24.11 -1.76 -14.12
CA THR A 233 -23.97 -0.42 -13.53
C THR A 233 -23.66 0.60 -14.64
N PRO A 234 -24.25 1.81 -14.59
CA PRO A 234 -24.25 2.74 -15.72
C PRO A 234 -22.98 3.61 -15.70
N LEU A 235 -21.80 3.11 -16.11
CA LEU A 235 -20.61 3.97 -16.10
C LEU A 235 -19.50 3.53 -17.07
N ALA A 236 -19.81 3.52 -18.36
CA ALA A 236 -18.80 3.56 -19.43
C ALA A 236 -18.60 5.03 -19.84
N VAL A 237 -17.43 5.61 -19.53
CA VAL A 237 -17.36 7.07 -19.28
C VAL A 237 -16.73 7.92 -20.38
N VAL A 238 -16.04 7.37 -21.37
CA VAL A 238 -15.37 8.23 -22.39
C VAL A 238 -15.76 7.83 -23.81
N ALA A 239 -15.57 6.56 -24.19
CA ALA A 239 -16.01 6.05 -25.49
C ALA A 239 -17.53 5.80 -25.58
N ALA A 240 -18.18 5.50 -24.44
CA ALA A 240 -19.63 5.26 -24.38
C ALA A 240 -20.44 6.51 -24.02
N LEU A 241 -19.79 7.69 -23.98
CA LEU A 241 -20.52 8.94 -23.90
C LEU A 241 -21.27 9.21 -25.19
N SER A 242 -22.40 9.89 -25.09
CA SER A 242 -23.04 10.55 -26.23
C SER A 242 -22.74 12.04 -26.13
N PRO A 243 -21.93 12.64 -27.03
CA PRO A 243 -21.16 12.02 -28.12
C PRO A 243 -19.88 11.30 -27.64
N PRO A 244 -19.38 10.32 -28.41
CA PRO A 244 -18.19 9.54 -28.04
C PRO A 244 -16.96 10.45 -28.04
N MET A 245 -16.24 10.48 -26.93
CA MET A 245 -15.04 11.29 -26.77
C MET A 245 -13.83 10.37 -26.77
N VAL A 246 -12.84 10.62 -27.62
CA VAL A 246 -11.56 9.90 -27.61
C VAL A 246 -10.46 10.92 -27.38
N VAL A 247 -9.84 10.88 -26.22
CA VAL A 247 -8.71 11.77 -25.86
C VAL A 247 -7.42 10.94 -25.88
N PRO A 248 -6.39 11.35 -26.65
CA PRO A 248 -5.08 10.72 -26.61
C PRO A 248 -4.49 10.73 -25.19
N GLU A 249 -3.82 9.64 -24.83
CA GLU A 249 -3.34 9.38 -23.47
C GLU A 249 -2.25 10.37 -23.01
N GLU A 250 -1.51 10.88 -23.98
CA GLU A 250 -0.40 11.81 -23.86
C GLU A 250 -0.90 13.23 -23.55
N LYS A 251 -2.14 13.54 -23.98
CA LYS A 251 -2.78 14.85 -23.80
C LYS A 251 -3.77 14.88 -22.62
N LEU A 252 -3.97 13.74 -21.94
CA LEU A 252 -4.88 13.66 -20.81
C LEU A 252 -4.29 14.41 -19.61
N THR A 253 -4.92 15.51 -19.21
CA THR A 253 -4.49 16.36 -18.07
C THR A 253 -5.30 16.11 -16.80
N ARG A 254 -6.53 15.59 -16.95
CA ARG A 254 -7.46 15.30 -15.86
C ARG A 254 -8.36 14.12 -16.22
N TRP A 255 -8.85 13.42 -15.22
CA TRP A 255 -9.88 12.40 -15.41
C TRP A 255 -11.20 13.03 -15.84
N HIS A 256 -11.99 12.27 -16.60
CA HIS A 256 -13.36 12.68 -16.90
C HIS A 256 -14.20 12.74 -15.60
N PRO A 257 -15.08 13.74 -15.39
CA PRO A 257 -15.81 13.92 -14.12
C PRO A 257 -16.66 12.73 -13.67
N ARG A 258 -17.17 11.94 -14.63
CA ARG A 258 -17.93 10.71 -14.35
C ARG A 258 -17.05 9.48 -14.12
N PHE A 259 -15.74 9.58 -14.22
CA PHE A 259 -14.84 8.44 -14.07
C PHE A 259 -14.60 8.21 -12.59
N ASN A 260 -15.07 7.08 -12.07
CA ASN A 260 -14.84 6.74 -10.68
C ASN A 260 -13.43 6.15 -10.50
N VAL A 261 -12.49 7.04 -10.14
CA VAL A 261 -11.07 6.70 -9.97
C VAL A 261 -10.87 5.62 -8.89
N ASP A 262 -11.61 5.65 -7.79
CA ASP A 262 -11.40 4.73 -6.66
C ASP A 262 -11.98 3.33 -6.89
N GLU A 263 -12.76 3.12 -7.97
CA GLU A 263 -13.30 1.82 -8.39
C GLU A 263 -12.39 1.05 -9.36
N VAL A 264 -11.22 1.61 -9.70
CA VAL A 264 -10.22 0.92 -10.52
C VAL A 264 -9.82 -0.42 -9.88
N PRO A 265 -9.72 -1.52 -10.66
CA PRO A 265 -9.35 -2.83 -10.16
C PRO A 265 -8.01 -2.87 -9.42
N ASP A 266 -7.89 -3.85 -8.52
CA ASP A 266 -6.65 -4.08 -7.77
C ASP A 266 -5.55 -4.63 -8.67
N ILE A 267 -4.32 -4.19 -8.44
CA ILE A 267 -3.14 -4.69 -9.14
C ILE A 267 -2.91 -6.14 -8.72
N SER A 268 -2.95 -7.05 -9.70
CA SER A 268 -2.63 -8.45 -9.48
C SER A 268 -1.13 -8.61 -9.15
N PRO A 269 -0.77 -9.28 -8.04
CA PRO A 269 0.63 -9.49 -7.69
C PRO A 269 1.36 -10.32 -8.76
N ALA A 270 2.53 -9.86 -9.20
CA ALA A 270 3.40 -10.65 -10.06
C ALA A 270 4.00 -11.81 -9.26
N GLU A 271 4.29 -12.93 -9.95
CA GLU A 271 4.88 -14.10 -9.31
C GLU A 271 6.28 -13.79 -8.76
N LEU A 272 6.52 -14.25 -7.53
CA LEU A 272 7.77 -14.13 -6.81
C LEU A 272 8.56 -15.45 -6.89
N PRO A 273 9.90 -15.40 -6.85
CA PRO A 273 10.71 -16.62 -6.87
C PRO A 273 10.39 -17.47 -5.64
N ARG A 274 10.07 -18.74 -5.86
CA ARG A 274 9.82 -19.70 -4.78
C ARG A 274 11.10 -20.46 -4.44
N PRO A 275 11.27 -20.91 -3.19
CA PRO A 275 12.38 -21.79 -2.85
C PRO A 275 12.38 -23.02 -3.77
N PRO A 276 13.55 -23.48 -4.25
CA PRO A 276 13.61 -24.71 -5.02
C PRO A 276 13.07 -25.86 -4.18
N GLN A 277 12.20 -26.68 -4.77
CA GLN A 277 11.74 -27.92 -4.14
C GLN A 277 12.91 -28.90 -4.14
N GLU A 278 13.64 -28.99 -3.02
CA GLU A 278 14.55 -30.11 -2.79
C GLU A 278 13.65 -31.36 -2.60
N ASP A 279 13.70 -32.32 -3.53
CA ASP A 279 13.12 -33.66 -3.35
C ASP A 279 13.85 -34.36 -2.19
N ARG A 280 13.47 -34.00 -0.97
CA ARG A 280 13.95 -34.67 0.23
C ARG A 280 13.29 -36.04 0.24
N LEU A 281 14.03 -37.05 -0.16
CA LEU A 281 13.76 -38.44 0.20
C LEU A 281 13.84 -38.49 1.74
N THR A 282 12.71 -38.31 2.39
CA THR A 282 12.64 -38.16 3.86
C THR A 282 12.62 -39.52 4.55
N THR A 283 12.24 -40.55 3.80
CA THR A 283 12.05 -41.90 4.33
C THR A 283 13.15 -42.82 3.82
N ALA A 284 13.73 -43.64 4.70
CA ALA A 284 14.69 -44.67 4.30
C ALA A 284 14.12 -45.59 3.20
N GLN A 285 12.81 -45.82 3.21
CA GLN A 285 12.09 -46.53 2.15
C GLN A 285 12.19 -45.84 0.79
N GLU A 286 12.02 -44.52 0.72
CA GLU A 286 12.13 -43.73 -0.52
C GLU A 286 13.57 -43.78 -1.07
N VAL A 287 14.56 -43.66 -0.19
CA VAL A 287 15.99 -43.78 -0.56
C VAL A 287 16.28 -45.17 -1.14
N LEU A 288 15.77 -46.22 -0.50
CA LEU A 288 15.97 -47.61 -0.96
C LEU A 288 15.21 -47.91 -2.26
N SER A 289 14.01 -47.38 -2.46
CA SER A 289 13.26 -47.58 -3.72
C SER A 289 13.95 -46.92 -4.91
N THR A 290 14.51 -45.71 -4.73
CA THR A 290 15.27 -45.03 -5.79
C THR A 290 16.56 -45.79 -6.11
N ALA A 291 17.28 -46.27 -5.09
CA ALA A 291 18.49 -47.07 -5.28
C ALA A 291 18.20 -48.42 -5.98
N ARG A 292 17.08 -49.06 -5.68
CA ARG A 292 16.65 -50.31 -6.36
C ARG A 292 16.31 -50.11 -7.83
N GLY A 293 15.75 -48.96 -8.21
CA GLY A 293 15.48 -48.61 -9.60
C GLY A 293 16.75 -48.38 -10.44
N MET A 294 17.89 -48.07 -9.80
CA MET A 294 19.18 -47.85 -10.47
C MET A 294 20.03 -49.11 -10.60
N LEU A 295 19.67 -50.21 -9.92
CA LEU A 295 20.35 -51.50 -10.04
C LEU A 295 19.69 -52.28 -11.18
N THR A 296 20.40 -52.44 -12.30
CA THR A 296 19.94 -53.33 -13.38
C THR A 296 19.87 -54.77 -12.86
N PRO A 297 18.74 -55.49 -13.07
CA PRO A 297 18.63 -56.86 -12.64
C PRO A 297 19.58 -57.72 -13.48
N LYS A 298 20.51 -58.39 -12.81
CA LYS A 298 21.39 -59.38 -13.43
C LYS A 298 20.55 -60.61 -13.75
N VAL A 299 20.09 -60.71 -14.99
CA VAL A 299 19.43 -61.90 -15.53
C VAL A 299 20.38 -63.10 -15.42
N SER A 300 19.90 -64.19 -14.82
CA SER A 300 20.53 -65.53 -14.82
C SER A 300 19.71 -66.47 -15.68
#